data_AF-A0A396GSD6-F1
#
_entry.id   AF-A0A396GSD6-F1
#
_cell.length_a   1.000
_cell.length_b   1.000
_cell.length_c   1.000
_cell.angle_alpha   90.00
_cell.angle_beta   90.00
_cell.angle_gamma   90.00
#
_symmetry.space_group_name_H-M   'P 1'
#
loop_
_entity.id
_entity.type
_entity.pdbx_description
1 polymer ?
#
loop_
_entity_poly.entity_id
_entity_poly.type
_entity_poly.pdbx_seq_one_letter_code
_entity_poly.pdbx_strand_id
1 'polypeptide(L)'
;MSVFAYKFTAFNGGPRLCLGKDFAYYQMKYVAASIIFGYHVKVVENHPIVPKLSLTLYMKHGLKVNLHRRCDEEIHKYLKVS
;
A
#
# COMPACT_ATOMS: atom_id res chain seq x y z
N MET A 1 -15.93 -3.04 8.02
CA MET A 1 -15.09 -2.75 9.21
C MET A 1 -15.02 -1.25 9.42
N SER A 2 -15.87 -0.69 10.29
CA SER A 2 -15.79 0.73 10.64
C SER A 2 -14.81 0.90 11.81
N VAL A 3 -13.57 1.29 11.52
CA VAL A 3 -12.63 1.75 12.54
C VAL A 3 -12.93 3.23 12.77
N PHE A 4 -13.07 3.63 14.03
CA PHE A 4 -13.32 5.01 14.43
C PHE A 4 -12.26 5.94 13.81
N ALA A 5 -12.68 7.02 13.15
CA ALA A 5 -11.79 7.94 12.41
C ALA A 5 -10.69 8.57 13.28
N TYR A 6 -10.86 8.56 14.61
CA TYR A 6 -9.91 9.13 15.55
C TYR A 6 -8.89 8.11 16.06
N LYS A 7 -9.08 6.81 15.77
CA LYS A 7 -8.05 5.78 15.99
C LYS A 7 -6.99 5.80 14.88
N PHE A 8 -7.36 6.28 13.69
CA PHE A 8 -6.46 6.40 12.53
C PHE A 8 -6.74 7.70 11.78
N THR A 9 -5.98 8.74 12.12
CA THR A 9 -6.25 10.14 11.71
C THR A 9 -5.69 10.52 10.33
N ALA A 10 -5.19 9.57 9.54
CA ALA A 10 -4.62 9.84 8.22
C ALA A 10 -5.57 10.55 7.24
N PHE A 11 -6.89 10.39 7.44
CA PHE A 11 -7.94 11.04 6.65
C PHE A 11 -8.74 12.08 7.44
N ASN A 12 -8.28 12.49 8.63
CA ASN A 12 -9.04 13.29 9.60
C ASN A 12 -10.37 12.64 10.04
N GLY A 13 -11.23 13.40 10.71
CA GLY A 13 -12.55 12.95 11.19
C GLY A 13 -13.56 14.10 11.24
N GLY A 14 -14.82 13.76 11.54
CA GLY A 14 -15.90 14.74 11.64
C GLY A 14 -16.16 15.53 10.35
N PRO A 15 -16.56 16.81 10.42
CA PRO A 15 -16.83 17.65 9.25
C PRO A 15 -15.63 17.89 8.32
N ARG A 16 -14.40 17.54 8.76
CA ARG A 16 -13.16 17.67 7.98
C ARG A 16 -12.61 16.32 7.53
N LEU A 17 -13.40 15.25 7.63
CA LEU A 17 -13.08 13.95 7.06
C LEU A 17 -12.77 14.11 5.56
N CYS A 18 -11.66 13.52 5.11
CA CYS A 18 -11.27 13.55 3.71
C CYS A 18 -12.34 12.88 2.85
N LEU A 19 -12.91 13.65 1.92
CA LEU A 19 -13.92 13.15 0.96
C LEU A 19 -13.35 12.04 0.06
N GLY A 20 -12.04 12.05 -0.18
CA GLY A 20 -11.34 11.04 -0.99
C GLY A 20 -10.98 9.76 -0.24
N LYS A 21 -11.37 9.58 1.03
CA LYS A 21 -10.95 8.44 1.86
C LYS A 21 -11.25 7.09 1.21
N ASP A 22 -12.49 6.86 0.80
CA ASP A 22 -12.89 5.55 0.30
C ASP A 22 -12.25 5.28 -1.06
N PHE A 23 -12.18 6.29 -1.93
CA PHE A 23 -11.48 6.20 -3.20
C PHE A 23 -9.99 5.87 -3.03
N ALA A 24 -9.31 6.55 -2.09
CA ALA A 24 -7.92 6.25 -1.76
C ALA A 24 -7.76 4.80 -1.28
N TYR A 25 -8.66 4.30 -0.44
CA TYR A 25 -8.65 2.89 -0.03
C TYR A 25 -8.87 1.93 -1.19
N TYR A 26 -9.79 2.21 -2.11
CA TYR A 26 -9.99 1.38 -3.29
C TYR A 26 -8.73 1.32 -4.16
N GLN A 27 -8.14 2.48 -4.46
CA GLN A 27 -6.91 2.53 -5.26
C GLN A 27 -5.74 1.81 -4.57
N MET A 28 -5.52 2.07 -3.28
CA MET A 28 -4.46 1.40 -2.51
C MET A 28 -4.65 -0.13 -2.50
N LYS A 29 -5.87 -0.60 -2.23
CA LYS A 29 -6.17 -2.04 -2.21
C LYS A 29 -5.99 -2.68 -3.58
N TYR A 30 -6.46 -2.03 -4.64
CA TYR A 30 -6.31 -2.52 -6.00
C TYR A 30 -4.83 -2.68 -6.36
N VAL A 31 -4.05 -1.61 -6.21
CA VAL A 31 -2.61 -1.63 -6.52
C VAL A 31 -1.87 -2.67 -5.67
N ALA A 32 -2.13 -2.71 -4.36
CA ALA A 32 -1.50 -3.67 -3.46
C ALA A 32 -1.85 -5.11 -3.83
N ALA A 33 -3.12 -5.40 -4.11
CA ALA A 33 -3.57 -6.72 -4.52
C ALA A 33 -2.90 -7.16 -5.82
N SER A 34 -2.88 -6.30 -6.85
CA SER A 34 -2.23 -6.61 -8.13
C SER A 34 -0.75 -6.93 -7.97
N ILE A 35 -0.02 -6.17 -7.15
CA ILE A 35 1.41 -6.40 -6.90
C ILE A 35 1.63 -7.70 -6.12
N ILE A 36 0.92 -7.90 -5.01
CA ILE A 36 1.08 -9.09 -4.15
C ILE A 36 0.72 -10.37 -4.89
N PHE A 37 -0.34 -10.32 -5.72
CA PHE A 37 -0.79 -11.43 -6.53
C PHE A 37 0.21 -11.82 -7.61
N GLY A 38 0.87 -10.85 -8.25
CA GLY A 38 1.83 -11.11 -9.33
C GLY A 38 3.27 -11.35 -8.88
N TYR A 39 3.65 -10.85 -7.69
CA TYR A 39 5.06 -10.74 -7.31
C TYR A 39 5.32 -11.07 -5.84
N HIS A 40 6.48 -11.66 -5.58
CA HIS A 40 7.16 -11.58 -4.29
C HIS A 40 7.96 -10.28 -4.25
N VAL A 41 7.63 -9.39 -3.31
CA VAL A 41 8.27 -8.08 -3.15
C VAL A 41 9.31 -8.18 -2.04
N LYS A 42 10.59 -7.93 -2.36
CA LYS A 42 11.68 -7.89 -1.37
C LYS A 42 12.28 -6.49 -1.30
N VAL A 43 12.29 -5.87 -0.14
CA VAL A 43 12.96 -4.58 0.07
C VAL A 43 14.47 -4.79 -0.04
N VAL A 44 15.16 -3.86 -0.72
CA VAL A 44 16.62 -3.90 -0.81
C VAL A 44 17.21 -3.62 0.57
N GLU A 45 18.08 -4.52 1.03
CA GLU A 45 18.76 -4.38 2.31
C GLU A 45 19.55 -3.07 2.38
N ASN A 46 19.53 -2.44 3.56
CA ASN A 46 20.23 -1.18 3.83
C ASN A 46 19.80 0.02 2.94
N HIS A 47 18.69 -0.07 2.21
CA HIS A 47 18.15 1.09 1.48
C HIS A 47 17.64 2.16 2.48
N PRO A 48 18.12 3.42 2.41
CA PRO A 48 17.76 4.43 3.39
C PRO A 48 16.31 4.91 3.21
N ILE A 49 15.46 4.63 4.20
CA ILE A 49 14.07 5.08 4.24
C ILE A 49 13.96 6.23 5.24
N VAL A 50 14.06 7.46 4.72
CA VAL A 50 13.96 8.69 5.53
C VAL A 50 12.92 9.64 4.94
N PRO A 51 12.20 10.41 5.78
CA PRO A 51 11.21 11.37 5.31
C PRO A 51 11.86 12.52 4.54
N LYS A 52 11.18 12.98 3.49
CA LYS A 52 11.49 14.21 2.77
C LYS A 52 10.80 15.37 3.49
N LEU A 53 11.53 16.46 3.70
CA LEU A 53 10.93 17.71 4.17
C LEU A 53 10.09 18.31 3.04
N SER A 54 8.77 18.13 3.11
CA SER A 54 7.80 18.63 2.12
C SER A 54 6.40 18.79 2.73
N LEU A 55 5.51 19.48 2.02
CA LEU A 55 4.10 19.69 2.42
C LEU A 55 3.32 18.38 2.59
N THR A 56 3.74 17.33 1.89
CA THR A 56 3.24 15.95 2.03
C THR A 56 4.39 15.05 2.49
N LEU A 57 4.09 14.03 3.29
CA LEU A 57 5.10 13.09 3.79
C LEU A 57 5.52 12.10 2.69
N TYR A 58 6.64 12.38 2.03
CA TYR A 58 7.25 11.49 1.04
C TYR A 58 8.55 10.86 1.55
N MET A 59 8.97 9.75 0.95
CA MET A 59 10.30 9.18 1.18
C MET A 59 11.34 9.92 0.33
N LYS A 60 12.44 10.38 0.94
CA LYS A 60 13.50 11.12 0.24
C LYS A 60 14.15 10.32 -0.89
N HIS A 61 14.32 9.01 -0.67
CA HIS A 61 15.01 8.10 -1.61
C HIS A 61 14.06 7.05 -2.22
N GLY A 62 12.74 7.26 -2.09
CA GLY A 62 11.75 6.25 -2.45
C GLY A 62 11.90 4.94 -1.66
N LEU A 63 11.21 3.89 -2.11
CA LEU A 63 11.34 2.53 -1.60
C LEU A 63 11.92 1.64 -2.71
N LYS A 64 13.17 1.22 -2.56
CA LYS A 64 13.81 0.31 -3.53
C LYS A 64 13.46 -1.13 -3.20
N VAL A 65 12.92 -1.85 -4.19
CA VAL A 65 12.50 -3.25 -4.06
C VAL A 65 12.99 -4.09 -5.23
N ASN A 66 13.22 -5.37 -4.98
CA ASN A 66 13.33 -6.42 -5.98
C ASN A 66 11.98 -7.10 -6.13
N LEU A 67 11.46 -7.15 -7.36
CA LEU A 67 10.22 -7.84 -7.70
C LEU A 67 10.56 -9.18 -8.34
N HIS A 68 10.13 -10.27 -7.72
CA HIS A 68 10.23 -11.61 -8.30
C HIS A 68 8.83 -12.04 -8.74
N ARG A 69 8.63 -12.22 -10.05
CA ARG A 69 7.34 -12.68 -10.58
C ARG A 69 7.01 -14.05 -9.98
N ARG A 70 5.78 -14.22 -9.52
CA ARG A 70 5.25 -15.52 -9.10
C ARG A 70 5.03 -16.42 -10.30
N CYS A 71 5.26 -17.71 -10.14
CA CYS A 71 4.99 -18.68 -11.20
C CYS A 71 3.48 -18.89 -11.38
N ASP A 72 3.08 -19.39 -12.54
CA ASP A 72 1.66 -19.59 -12.85
C ASP A 72 1.00 -20.57 -11.87
N GLU A 73 1.71 -21.57 -11.35
CA GLU A 73 1.18 -22.50 -10.35
C GLU A 73 0.84 -21.80 -9.03
N GLU A 74 1.70 -20.87 -8.58
CA GLU A 74 1.46 -20.08 -7.38
C GLU A 74 0.23 -19.17 -7.56
N ILE A 75 0.11 -18.54 -8.73
CA ILE A 75 -1.02 -17.69 -9.08
C ILE A 75 -2.33 -18.49 -9.10
N HIS A 76 -2.33 -19.66 -9.76
CA HIS A 76 -3.50 -20.54 -9.81
C HIS A 76 -3.95 -21.03 -8.43
N LYS A 77 -3.01 -21.20 -7.48
CA LYS A 77 -3.35 -21.53 -6.09
C LYS A 77 -4.20 -20.42 -5.45
N TYR A 78 -3.87 -19.14 -5.66
CA TYR A 78 -4.65 -18.03 -5.11
C TYR A 78 -6.03 -17.93 -5.75
N LEU A 79 -6.14 -18.18 -7.06
CA LEU A 79 -7.43 -18.16 -7.77
C LEU A 79 -8.37 -19.30 -7.37
N LYS A 80 -7.84 -20.45 -6.93
CA LYS A 80 -8.65 -21.58 -6.45
C LYS A 80 -9.18 -21.41 -5.02
N VAL A 81 -8.63 -20.46 -4.26
CA VAL A 81 -8.98 -20.21 -2.84
C VAL A 81 -9.97 -19.04 -2.71
N SER A 82 -10.14 -18.23 -3.76
CA SER A 82 -11.09 -17.12 -3.81
C SER A 82 -12.45 -17.53 -4.32
#